data_AF-A0A2J5NK49-F1
#
_entry.id   AF-A0A2J5NK49-F1
#
_cell.length_a   1.000
_cell.length_b   1.000
_cell.length_c   1.000
_cell.angle_alpha   90.00
_cell.angle_beta   90.00
_cell.angle_gamma   90.00
#
_symmetry.space_group_name_H-M   'P 1'
#
loop_
_entity.id
_entity.type
_entity.pdbx_description
1 polymer ?
#
loop_
_entity_poly.entity_id
_entity_poly.type
_entity_poly.pdbx_seq_one_letter_code
_entity_poly.pdbx_strand_id
1 'polypeptide(L)'
;MALPGNAPGLKTLLASGMVILLVPFSVTAATDKVQQIGGVIIPQAFSQALQDGMSIPLFIHLEGSTGTQDDQRIGNAFIWLDNGVLRVRQIQLEENDNNATVSEQTRKQLTALANEAFSKDLNISLTDDARLQLSLRQLLLQLVVKKEALGTVLRSRSEDIGQSSVNTLSSTLNYNLGVYNNQMRNGGNNTSSYLSLNNVTALREHHVVLD
;
A
#
# COMPACT_ATOMS: atom_id res chain seq x y z
N MET A 1 2.92 91.85 57.09
CA MET A 1 1.61 92.39 57.52
C MET A 1 0.73 92.46 56.28
N ALA A 2 -0.49 91.88 56.37
CA ALA A 2 -1.63 91.94 55.44
C ALA A 2 -1.66 91.06 54.15
N LEU A 3 -2.63 90.12 54.17
CA LEU A 3 -3.31 89.33 53.12
C LEU A 3 -4.10 90.24 52.12
N PRO A 4 -4.65 89.81 50.94
CA PRO A 4 -5.53 88.61 50.69
C PRO A 4 -5.29 87.93 49.31
N GLY A 5 -5.85 86.79 48.86
CA GLY A 5 -7.06 86.02 49.22
C GLY A 5 -8.21 86.30 48.23
N ASN A 6 -8.41 85.50 47.16
CA ASN A 6 -9.69 85.40 46.42
C ASN A 6 -9.79 84.21 45.40
N ALA A 7 -10.47 83.12 45.82
CA ALA A 7 -11.44 82.21 45.13
C ALA A 7 -11.23 81.70 43.66
N PRO A 8 -12.12 80.84 43.11
CA PRO A 8 -12.26 79.40 43.35
C PRO A 8 -12.22 78.57 42.04
N GLY A 9 -12.09 77.25 42.12
CA GLY A 9 -12.13 76.39 40.93
C GLY A 9 -12.16 74.92 41.24
N LEU A 10 -13.25 74.46 41.86
CA LEU A 10 -13.55 73.04 42.10
C LEU A 10 -13.72 72.33 40.75
N LYS A 11 -12.67 71.61 40.30
CA LYS A 11 -12.77 70.68 39.16
C LYS A 11 -12.86 69.26 39.71
N THR A 12 -14.09 68.81 39.93
CA THR A 12 -14.39 67.41 40.21
C THR A 12 -14.16 66.59 38.95
N LEU A 13 -12.99 65.96 38.84
CA LEU A 13 -12.74 64.90 37.86
C LEU A 13 -13.29 63.60 38.43
N LEU A 14 -14.50 63.21 37.99
CA LEU A 14 -15.02 61.86 38.18
C LEU A 14 -14.16 60.90 37.35
N ALA A 15 -13.15 60.31 37.98
CA ALA A 15 -12.43 59.17 37.42
C ALA A 15 -13.35 57.95 37.50
N SER A 16 -14.03 57.64 36.38
CA SER A 16 -14.75 56.38 36.19
C SER A 16 -13.72 55.26 36.09
N GLY A 17 -13.49 54.56 37.21
CA GLY A 17 -12.63 53.38 37.27
C GLY A 17 -13.27 52.23 36.50
N MET A 18 -12.73 51.93 35.32
CA MET A 18 -13.05 50.71 34.59
C MET A 18 -12.40 49.53 35.31
N VAL A 19 -13.17 48.80 36.10
CA VAL A 19 -12.75 47.53 36.70
C VAL A 19 -12.66 46.50 35.58
N ILE A 20 -11.45 46.23 35.10
CA ILE A 20 -11.17 45.08 34.24
C ILE A 20 -11.15 43.85 35.14
N LEU A 21 -12.25 43.08 35.12
CA LEU A 21 -12.34 41.76 35.70
C LEU A 21 -11.47 40.82 34.86
N LEU A 22 -10.19 40.69 35.21
CA LEU A 22 -9.30 39.66 34.69
C LEU A 22 -9.78 38.31 35.23
N VAL A 23 -10.70 37.67 34.50
CA VAL A 23 -11.00 36.26 34.71
C VAL A 23 -9.71 35.50 34.37
N PRO A 24 -9.12 34.73 35.31
CA PRO A 24 -8.05 33.84 34.93
C PRO A 24 -8.64 32.82 33.95
N PHE A 25 -8.28 32.93 32.67
CA PHE A 25 -8.37 31.80 31.76
C PHE A 25 -7.35 30.78 32.25
N SER A 26 -7.76 29.96 33.21
CA SER A 26 -7.05 28.75 33.56
C SER A 26 -7.15 27.82 32.36
N VAL A 27 -6.16 27.88 31.46
CA VAL A 27 -5.89 26.77 30.53
C VAL A 27 -5.57 25.59 31.43
N THR A 28 -6.54 24.72 31.64
CA THR A 28 -6.27 23.42 32.24
C THR A 28 -5.38 22.70 31.23
N ALA A 29 -4.08 22.62 31.52
CA ALA A 29 -3.23 21.65 30.85
C ALA A 29 -3.77 20.30 31.30
N ALA A 30 -4.59 19.66 30.45
CA ALA A 30 -5.03 18.31 30.68
C ALA A 30 -3.77 17.49 30.95
N THR A 31 -3.72 16.85 32.12
CA THR A 31 -2.62 15.98 32.50
C THR A 31 -2.40 14.99 31.36
N ASP A 32 -1.26 15.14 30.69
CA ASP A 32 -0.88 14.39 29.50
C ASP A 32 -0.65 12.93 29.94
N LYS A 33 -1.74 12.17 30.03
CA LYS A 33 -1.67 10.74 30.30
C LYS A 33 -1.04 10.13 29.08
N VAL A 34 0.20 9.68 29.22
CA VAL A 34 0.88 8.85 28.21
C VAL A 34 -0.03 7.66 27.91
N GLN A 35 -0.73 7.73 26.77
CA GLN A 35 -1.70 6.74 26.40
C GLN A 35 -0.95 5.54 25.84
N GLN A 36 -1.02 4.42 26.55
CA GLN A 36 -0.43 3.15 26.12
C GLN A 36 -1.53 2.27 25.55
N ILE A 37 -1.35 1.81 24.31
CA ILE A 37 -2.25 0.86 23.65
C ILE A 37 -1.40 -0.30 23.14
N GLY A 38 -1.75 -1.53 23.51
CA GLY A 38 -0.98 -2.73 23.12
C GLY A 38 0.49 -2.70 23.57
N GLY A 39 0.81 -2.03 24.69
CA GLY A 39 2.18 -1.93 25.21
C GLY A 39 3.08 -0.92 24.49
N VAL A 40 2.55 -0.14 23.54
CA VAL A 40 3.29 0.92 22.84
C VAL A 40 2.89 2.29 23.39
N ILE A 41 3.88 3.13 23.66
CA ILE A 41 3.69 4.53 24.03
C ILE A 41 3.25 5.30 22.79
N ILE A 42 2.03 5.85 22.82
CA ILE A 42 1.49 6.67 21.74
C ILE A 42 1.74 8.15 22.05
N PRO A 43 2.48 8.88 21.19
CA PRO A 43 2.60 10.33 21.31
C PRO A 43 1.24 11.03 21.17
N GLN A 44 1.06 12.17 21.86
CA GLN A 44 -0.21 12.89 21.88
C GLN A 44 -0.67 13.40 20.49
N ALA A 45 0.28 13.76 19.62
CA ALA A 45 -0.05 14.13 18.24
C ALA A 45 -0.59 12.93 17.44
N PHE A 46 -0.16 11.71 17.77
CA PHE A 46 -0.60 10.49 17.10
C PHE A 46 -1.95 10.00 17.63
N SER A 47 -2.22 10.10 18.94
CA SER A 47 -3.57 9.85 19.47
C SER A 47 -4.59 10.81 18.88
N GLN A 48 -4.24 12.08 18.68
CA GLN A 48 -5.10 13.06 18.02
C GLN A 48 -5.35 12.71 16.55
N ALA A 49 -4.31 12.34 15.78
CA ALA A 49 -4.48 11.88 14.41
C ALA A 49 -5.33 10.60 14.30
N LEU A 50 -5.23 9.70 15.29
CA LEU A 50 -6.11 8.54 15.38
C LEU A 50 -7.54 8.93 15.76
N GLN A 51 -7.76 9.94 16.62
CA GLN A 51 -9.11 10.45 16.92
C GLN A 51 -9.78 11.07 15.69
N ASP A 52 -9.02 11.80 14.87
CA ASP A 52 -9.48 12.40 13.62
C ASP A 52 -9.81 11.34 12.55
N GLY A 53 -9.22 10.15 12.69
CA GLY A 53 -9.38 9.01 11.79
C GLY A 53 -8.22 8.92 10.81
N MET A 54 -7.54 7.77 10.82
CA MET A 54 -6.35 7.50 10.03
C MET A 54 -6.59 6.36 9.04
N SER A 55 -6.11 6.53 7.81
CA SER A 55 -6.09 5.45 6.82
C SER A 55 -4.75 4.72 6.86
N ILE A 56 -4.79 3.40 6.93
CA ILE A 56 -3.61 2.53 6.93
C ILE A 56 -3.75 1.46 5.84
N PRO A 57 -2.65 1.04 5.21
CA PRO A 57 -2.69 -0.03 4.21
C PRO A 57 -3.07 -1.37 4.87
N LEU A 58 -3.92 -2.13 4.17
CA LEU A 58 -4.33 -3.48 4.53
C LEU A 58 -3.60 -4.50 3.65
N PHE A 59 -2.86 -5.40 4.29
CA PHE A 59 -2.16 -6.51 3.65
C PHE A 59 -2.84 -7.83 3.99
N ILE A 60 -2.75 -8.81 3.08
CA ILE A 60 -3.12 -10.20 3.37
C ILE A 60 -1.86 -11.01 3.67
N HIS A 61 -1.90 -11.79 4.75
CA HIS A 61 -0.83 -12.69 5.17
C HIS A 61 -1.38 -14.11 5.31
N LEU A 62 -0.69 -15.08 4.73
CA LEU A 62 -1.07 -16.49 4.83
C LEU A 62 -0.46 -17.12 6.08
N GLU A 63 -1.31 -17.66 6.96
CA GLU A 63 -0.87 -18.38 8.16
C GLU A 63 0.00 -19.58 7.77
N GLY A 64 1.25 -19.57 8.25
CA GLY A 64 2.26 -20.59 7.94
C GLY A 64 3.21 -20.24 6.79
N SER A 65 3.06 -19.08 6.13
CA SER A 65 4.11 -18.56 5.26
C SER A 65 5.25 -17.98 6.09
N THR A 66 6.49 -18.35 5.76
CA THR A 66 7.69 -17.86 6.44
C THR A 66 8.17 -16.57 5.77
N GLY A 67 7.59 -15.44 6.17
CA GLY A 67 8.04 -14.11 5.73
C GLY A 67 6.88 -13.18 5.34
N THR A 68 7.19 -11.89 5.20
CA THR A 68 6.25 -10.86 4.73
C THR A 68 6.46 -10.53 3.24
N GLN A 69 7.27 -11.32 2.51
CA GLN A 69 7.54 -11.08 1.08
C GLN A 69 6.34 -11.44 0.20
N ASP A 70 5.54 -12.41 0.64
CA ASP A 70 4.31 -12.82 -0.04
C ASP A 70 3.10 -11.98 0.40
N ASP A 71 3.28 -11.03 1.32
CA ASP A 71 2.20 -10.19 1.81
C ASP A 71 1.78 -9.23 0.69
N GLN A 72 0.51 -9.33 0.27
CA GLN A 72 -0.02 -8.50 -0.79
C GLN A 72 -0.97 -7.45 -0.24
N ARG A 73 -0.90 -6.23 -0.80
CA ARG A 73 -1.83 -5.16 -0.44
C ARG A 73 -3.20 -5.45 -1.04
N ILE A 74 -4.21 -5.55 -0.18
CA ILE A 74 -5.60 -5.85 -0.56
C ILE A 74 -6.54 -4.64 -0.34
N GLY A 75 -6.03 -3.53 0.18
CA GLY A 75 -6.81 -2.30 0.34
C GLY A 75 -6.28 -1.34 1.40
N ASN A 76 -7.18 -0.54 1.97
CA ASN A 76 -6.93 0.36 3.08
C ASN A 76 -8.00 0.19 4.16
N ALA A 77 -7.61 0.38 5.42
CA ALA A 77 -8.53 0.41 6.55
C ALA A 77 -8.48 1.78 7.22
N PHE A 78 -9.66 2.30 7.55
CA PHE A 78 -9.83 3.51 8.32
C PHE A 78 -9.99 3.12 9.78
N ILE A 79 -9.05 3.53 10.61
CA ILE A 79 -9.07 3.31 12.05
C ILE A 79 -9.26 4.62 12.78
N TRP A 80 -9.89 4.55 13.94
CA TRP A 80 -10.00 5.69 14.84
C TRP A 80 -9.85 5.30 16.30
N LEU A 81 -9.46 6.27 17.12
CA LEU A 81 -9.38 6.11 18.57
C LEU A 81 -10.61 6.73 19.22
N ASP A 82 -11.47 5.91 19.81
CA ASP A 82 -12.66 6.34 20.54
C ASP A 82 -12.51 6.00 22.02
N ASN A 83 -12.50 7.02 22.88
CA ASN A 83 -12.36 6.86 24.34
C ASN A 83 -11.16 5.99 24.78
N GLY A 84 -10.06 6.03 24.02
CA GLY A 84 -8.86 5.23 24.29
C GLY A 84 -8.92 3.77 23.81
N VAL A 85 -10.01 3.39 23.13
CA VAL A 85 -10.16 2.10 22.44
C VAL A 85 -10.03 2.33 20.95
N LEU A 86 -9.10 1.60 20.33
CA LEU A 86 -8.94 1.67 18.89
C LEU A 86 -10.04 0.85 18.21
N ARG A 87 -10.64 1.40 17.16
CA ARG A 87 -11.70 0.73 16.40
C ARG A 87 -11.47 0.86 14.90
N VAL A 88 -12.00 -0.09 14.14
CA VAL A 88 -12.09 -0.02 12.68
C VAL A 88 -13.38 0.69 12.32
N ARG A 89 -13.27 1.78 11.56
CA ARG A 89 -14.42 2.52 11.05
C ARG A 89 -14.95 1.88 9.77
N GLN A 90 -14.06 1.61 8.82
CA GLN A 90 -14.39 1.03 7.53
C GLN A 90 -13.16 0.38 6.91
N ILE A 91 -13.37 -0.68 6.14
CA ILE A 91 -12.35 -1.28 5.30
C ILE A 91 -12.74 -1.05 3.84
N GLN A 92 -11.81 -0.51 3.06
CA GLN A 92 -11.92 -0.36 1.61
C GLN A 92 -10.99 -1.36 0.96
N LEU A 93 -11.56 -2.37 0.31
CA LEU A 93 -10.79 -3.37 -0.42
C LEU A 93 -10.49 -2.85 -1.82
N GLU A 94 -9.24 -2.96 -2.24
CA GLU A 94 -8.78 -2.64 -3.59
C GLU A 94 -8.74 -3.95 -4.38
N GLU A 95 -9.67 -4.13 -5.33
CA GLU A 95 -9.60 -5.21 -6.31
C GLU A 95 -8.58 -4.84 -7.38
N ASN A 96 -7.56 -5.67 -7.53
CA ASN A 96 -6.62 -5.60 -8.62
C ASN A 96 -6.48 -7.02 -9.17
N ASP A 97 -6.60 -7.19 -10.48
CA ASP A 97 -6.53 -8.48 -11.17
C ASP A 97 -5.23 -9.26 -10.85
N ASN A 98 -4.18 -8.56 -10.40
CA ASN A 98 -2.89 -9.14 -10.05
C ASN A 98 -2.75 -9.56 -8.57
N ASN A 99 -3.67 -9.16 -7.69
CA ASN A 99 -3.56 -9.35 -6.23
C ASN A 99 -4.39 -10.53 -5.73
N ALA A 100 -3.98 -11.10 -4.59
CA ALA A 100 -4.67 -12.19 -3.91
C ALA A 100 -6.07 -11.73 -3.48
N THR A 101 -7.09 -12.33 -4.10
CA THR A 101 -8.48 -12.05 -3.77
C THR A 101 -8.87 -12.83 -2.52
N VAL A 102 -9.34 -12.12 -1.50
CA VAL A 102 -9.98 -12.70 -0.32
C VAL A 102 -11.30 -13.35 -0.71
N SER A 103 -11.73 -14.41 0.02
CA SER A 103 -12.99 -15.09 -0.29
C SER A 103 -14.17 -14.13 -0.25
N GLU A 104 -15.20 -14.37 -1.08
CA GLU A 104 -16.42 -13.55 -1.11
C GLU A 104 -17.09 -13.45 0.27
N GLN A 105 -16.99 -14.49 1.10
CA GLN A 105 -17.49 -14.48 2.47
C GLN A 105 -16.68 -13.53 3.37
N THR A 106 -15.35 -13.62 3.33
CA THR A 106 -14.46 -12.74 4.09
C THR A 106 -14.61 -11.28 3.63
N ARG A 107 -14.81 -11.03 2.32
CA ARG A 107 -15.08 -9.69 1.78
C ARG A 107 -16.34 -9.08 2.35
N LYS A 108 -17.45 -9.83 2.33
CA LYS A 108 -18.72 -9.35 2.87
C LYS A 108 -18.58 -9.01 4.35
N GLN A 109 -17.85 -9.81 5.11
CA GLN A 109 -17.57 -9.52 6.52
C GLN A 109 -16.68 -8.29 6.69
N LEU A 110 -15.59 -8.16 5.93
CA LEU A 110 -14.70 -6.99 5.98
C LEU A 110 -15.43 -5.69 5.65
N THR A 111 -16.33 -5.71 4.66
CA THR A 111 -17.16 -4.55 4.30
C THR A 111 -18.28 -4.31 5.33
N ALA A 112 -18.77 -5.36 5.99
CA ALA A 112 -19.76 -5.26 7.06
C ALA A 112 -19.16 -4.89 8.44
N LEU A 113 -17.84 -5.03 8.61
CA LEU A 113 -17.14 -4.59 9.82
C LEU A 113 -17.21 -3.06 9.92
N ALA A 114 -18.15 -2.58 10.73
CA ALA A 114 -18.32 -1.18 11.05
C ALA A 114 -18.22 -0.99 12.57
N ASN A 115 -17.31 -0.11 13.00
CA ASN A 115 -17.10 0.27 14.40
C ASN A 115 -16.70 -0.87 15.35
N GLU A 116 -16.03 -1.88 14.83
CA GLU A 116 -15.47 -2.99 15.59
C GLU A 116 -14.24 -2.57 16.39
N ALA A 117 -14.21 -2.93 17.68
CA ALA A 117 -13.13 -2.55 18.58
C ALA A 117 -12.00 -3.58 18.53
N PHE A 118 -10.76 -3.11 18.44
CA PHE A 118 -9.60 -3.97 18.59
C PHE A 118 -9.50 -4.49 20.02
N SER A 119 -9.09 -5.75 20.16
CA SER A 119 -8.73 -6.31 21.45
C SER A 119 -7.48 -5.65 22.04
N LYS A 120 -7.13 -6.00 23.28
CA LYS A 120 -5.90 -5.51 23.94
C LYS A 120 -4.63 -5.88 23.16
N ASP A 121 -4.68 -6.98 22.41
CA ASP A 121 -3.60 -7.49 21.56
C ASP A 121 -3.68 -6.94 20.12
N LEU A 122 -4.49 -5.91 19.90
CA LEU A 122 -4.66 -5.24 18.60
C LEU A 122 -5.15 -6.19 17.49
N ASN A 123 -6.00 -7.15 17.85
CA ASN A 123 -6.58 -8.09 16.90
C ASN A 123 -8.12 -8.04 16.89
N ILE A 124 -8.71 -8.43 15.76
CA ILE A 124 -10.15 -8.62 15.56
C ILE A 124 -10.34 -9.96 14.87
N SER A 125 -11.12 -10.85 15.47
CA SER A 125 -11.44 -12.15 14.86
C SER A 125 -12.63 -11.99 13.93
N LEU A 126 -12.45 -12.27 12.63
CA LEU A 126 -13.51 -12.20 11.63
C LEU A 126 -14.26 -13.54 11.55
N THR A 127 -13.49 -14.62 11.39
CA THR A 127 -13.96 -16.02 11.30
C THR A 127 -12.95 -16.93 11.99
N ASP A 128 -13.27 -18.22 12.09
CA ASP A 128 -12.33 -19.23 12.59
C ASP A 128 -11.02 -19.29 11.77
N ASP A 129 -11.05 -18.80 10.53
CA ASP A 129 -9.96 -18.92 9.56
C ASP A 129 -9.38 -17.56 9.12
N ALA A 130 -9.88 -16.45 9.67
CA ALA A 130 -9.41 -15.11 9.34
C ALA A 130 -9.41 -14.19 10.58
N ARG A 131 -8.29 -13.48 10.78
CA ARG A 131 -8.13 -12.47 11.83
C ARG A 131 -7.45 -11.22 11.27
N LEU A 132 -7.87 -10.06 11.74
CA LEU A 132 -7.18 -8.81 11.52
C LEU A 132 -6.21 -8.57 12.67
N GLN A 133 -4.99 -8.16 12.34
CA GLN A 133 -3.96 -7.81 13.29
C GLN A 133 -3.39 -6.45 12.92
N LEU A 134 -3.43 -5.51 13.87
CA LEU A 134 -2.87 -4.18 13.68
C LEU A 134 -1.48 -4.08 14.32
N SER A 135 -0.52 -3.61 13.54
CA SER A 135 0.81 -3.26 14.01
C SER A 135 0.92 -1.76 14.21
N LEU A 136 0.78 -1.27 15.44
CA LEU A 136 0.94 0.17 15.74
C LEU A 136 2.35 0.69 15.46
N ARG A 137 3.37 -0.17 15.53
CA ARG A 137 4.77 0.21 15.27
C ARG A 137 5.00 0.52 13.79
N GLN A 138 4.37 -0.26 12.92
CA GLN A 138 4.55 -0.17 11.47
C GLN A 138 3.37 0.54 10.78
N LEU A 139 2.30 0.86 11.52
CA LEU A 139 1.10 1.52 11.03
C LEU A 139 0.43 0.77 9.87
N LEU A 140 0.39 -0.56 9.97
CA LEU A 140 -0.19 -1.43 8.95
C LEU A 140 -1.16 -2.43 9.57
N LEU A 141 -2.19 -2.76 8.79
CA LEU A 141 -3.18 -3.78 9.14
C LEU A 141 -2.90 -5.04 8.32
N GLN A 142 -2.85 -6.18 8.98
CA GLN A 142 -2.65 -7.48 8.36
C GLN A 142 -3.89 -8.34 8.56
N LEU A 143 -4.44 -8.84 7.46
CA LEU A 143 -5.44 -9.89 7.45
C LEU A 143 -4.70 -11.23 7.40
N VAL A 144 -4.56 -11.86 8.55
CA VAL A 144 -3.98 -13.21 8.66
C VAL A 144 -5.09 -14.21 8.35
N VAL A 145 -4.95 -14.93 7.25
CA VAL A 145 -5.90 -15.94 6.79
C VAL A 145 -5.26 -17.32 6.75
N LYS A 146 -6.04 -18.35 7.06
CA LYS A 146 -5.68 -19.72 6.73
C LYS A 146 -5.89 -19.99 5.24
N LYS A 147 -5.29 -21.07 4.74
CA LYS A 147 -5.44 -21.51 3.35
C LYS A 147 -6.92 -21.67 2.93
N GLU A 148 -7.79 -22.01 3.87
CA GLU A 148 -9.23 -22.23 3.64
C GLU A 148 -10.02 -20.92 3.42
N ALA A 149 -9.52 -19.79 3.95
CA ALA A 149 -10.14 -18.47 3.83
C ALA A 149 -9.58 -17.64 2.65
N LEU A 150 -8.53 -18.12 1.98
CA LEU A 150 -8.07 -17.55 0.72
C LEU A 150 -9.14 -17.77 -0.35
N GLY A 151 -9.51 -16.71 -1.07
CA GLY A 151 -10.35 -16.87 -2.24
C GLY A 151 -9.61 -17.72 -3.26
N THR A 152 -10.35 -18.54 -4.01
CA THR A 152 -9.80 -19.25 -5.16
C THR A 152 -9.48 -18.22 -6.25
N VAL A 153 -8.33 -17.56 -6.16
CA VAL A 153 -7.71 -17.03 -7.37
C VAL A 153 -7.23 -18.25 -8.11
N LEU A 154 -8.10 -18.78 -8.98
CA LEU A 154 -7.72 -19.69 -10.04
C LEU A 154 -6.77 -18.92 -10.97
N ARG A 155 -5.53 -18.72 -10.51
CA ARG A 155 -4.44 -18.36 -11.39
C ARG A 155 -4.24 -19.60 -12.24
N SER A 156 -4.90 -19.63 -13.40
CA SER A 156 -4.64 -20.64 -14.40
C SER A 156 -3.14 -20.58 -14.61
N ARG A 157 -2.45 -21.68 -14.31
CA ARG A 157 -1.00 -21.84 -14.47
C ARG A 157 -0.57 -21.79 -15.95
N SER A 158 -1.43 -21.23 -16.80
CA SER A 158 -1.33 -21.01 -18.23
C SER A 158 -0.97 -19.56 -18.57
N GLU A 159 -0.90 -18.65 -17.59
CA GLU A 159 -0.50 -17.23 -17.80
C GLU A 159 0.98 -16.94 -17.49
N ASP A 160 1.72 -17.89 -16.90
CA ASP A 160 3.15 -17.72 -16.59
C ASP A 160 4.05 -17.88 -17.83
N ILE A 161 3.50 -18.50 -18.87
CA ILE A 161 4.13 -18.66 -20.18
C ILE A 161 3.18 -17.99 -21.17
N GLY A 162 3.34 -16.68 -21.36
CA GLY A 162 2.44 -15.86 -22.17
C GLY A 162 2.08 -16.52 -23.50
N GLN A 163 0.87 -16.24 -23.99
CA GLN A 163 0.39 -16.73 -25.29
C GLN A 163 1.44 -16.47 -26.38
N SER A 164 1.68 -17.46 -27.25
CA SER A 164 2.62 -17.33 -28.38
C SER A 164 2.32 -16.05 -29.15
N SER A 165 3.30 -15.14 -29.20
CA SER A 165 3.18 -13.86 -29.91
C SER A 165 3.08 -14.02 -31.43
N VAL A 166 3.25 -15.25 -31.93
CA VAL A 166 3.18 -15.59 -33.36
C VAL A 166 2.12 -16.69 -33.56
N ASN A 167 0.92 -16.29 -33.98
CA ASN A 167 -0.17 -17.21 -34.34
C ASN A 167 -0.22 -17.52 -35.84
N THR A 168 0.66 -16.92 -36.63
CA THR A 168 0.73 -17.07 -38.08
C THR A 168 1.86 -18.01 -38.47
N LEU A 169 1.67 -18.78 -39.54
CA LEU A 169 2.75 -19.55 -40.16
C LEU A 169 3.78 -18.55 -40.70
N SER A 170 5.02 -18.63 -40.20
CA SER A 170 6.11 -17.79 -40.68
C SER A 170 7.29 -18.64 -41.13
N SER A 171 8.04 -18.17 -42.12
CA SER A 171 9.21 -18.86 -42.66
C SER A 171 10.30 -17.85 -42.98
N THR A 172 11.55 -18.18 -42.62
CA THR A 172 12.74 -17.41 -42.94
C THR A 172 13.67 -18.27 -43.77
N LEU A 173 14.04 -17.80 -44.96
CA LEU A 173 14.98 -18.47 -45.87
C LEU A 173 16.26 -17.64 -45.97
N ASN A 174 17.37 -18.19 -45.52
CA ASN A 174 18.70 -17.63 -45.68
C ASN A 174 19.45 -18.38 -46.79
N TYR A 175 20.06 -17.65 -47.72
CA TYR A 175 20.84 -18.24 -48.82
C TYR A 175 22.22 -17.61 -48.86
N ASN A 176 23.25 -18.44 -49.05
CA ASN A 176 24.62 -17.99 -49.22
C ASN A 176 25.24 -18.67 -50.44
N LEU A 177 25.56 -17.86 -51.45
CA LEU A 177 26.24 -18.28 -52.66
C LEU A 177 27.63 -17.65 -52.68
N GLY A 178 28.66 -18.50 -52.67
CA GLY A 178 30.04 -18.06 -52.83
C GLY A 178 30.68 -18.69 -54.05
N VAL A 179 31.40 -17.89 -54.83
CA VAL A 179 32.23 -18.36 -55.94
C VAL A 179 33.64 -17.85 -55.71
N TYR A 180 34.61 -18.75 -55.78
CA TYR A 180 36.01 -18.40 -55.70
C TYR A 180 36.78 -19.07 -56.84
N ASN A 181 37.65 -18.29 -57.46
CA ASN A 181 38.57 -18.74 -58.48
C ASN A 181 39.98 -18.66 -57.91
N ASN A 182 40.70 -19.77 -57.98
CA ASN A 182 42.10 -19.83 -57.61
C ASN A 182 42.94 -20.03 -58.88
N GLN A 183 43.78 -19.04 -59.19
CA GLN A 183 44.71 -19.07 -60.32
C GLN A 183 46.14 -19.20 -59.80
N MET A 184 46.76 -20.35 -60.03
CA MET A 184 48.13 -20.61 -59.57
C MET A 184 49.14 -20.10 -60.60
N ARG A 185 50.23 -19.47 -60.14
CA ARG A 185 51.25 -18.82 -61.01
C ARG A 185 51.93 -19.79 -61.99
N ASN A 186 52.03 -21.08 -61.63
CA ASN A 186 52.63 -22.15 -62.43
C ASN A 186 51.73 -23.42 -62.52
N GLY A 187 50.41 -23.28 -62.34
CA GLY A 187 49.46 -24.40 -62.33
C GLY A 187 48.08 -23.98 -62.82
N GLY A 188 47.21 -24.97 -63.12
CA GLY A 188 45.89 -24.71 -63.68
C GLY A 188 44.96 -23.87 -62.78
N ASN A 189 43.95 -23.26 -63.39
CA ASN A 189 42.93 -22.47 -62.68
C ASN A 189 41.83 -23.40 -62.16
N ASN A 190 41.46 -23.25 -60.89
CA ASN A 190 40.32 -23.96 -60.31
C ASN A 190 39.25 -22.96 -59.88
N THR A 191 38.03 -23.12 -60.39
CA THR A 191 36.85 -22.38 -59.92
C THR A 191 36.03 -23.32 -59.05
N SER A 192 35.66 -22.89 -57.87
CA SER A 192 34.75 -23.62 -57.02
C SER A 192 33.66 -22.69 -56.51
N SER A 193 32.45 -23.22 -56.46
CA SER A 193 31.28 -22.53 -55.95
C SER A 193 30.62 -23.37 -54.87
N TYR A 194 29.98 -22.71 -53.92
CA TYR A 194 29.13 -23.35 -52.93
C TYR A 194 27.83 -22.58 -52.79
N LEU A 195 26.76 -23.30 -52.52
CA LEU A 195 25.45 -22.78 -52.20
C LEU A 195 25.02 -23.41 -50.88
N SER A 196 24.75 -22.58 -49.88
CA SER A 196 24.12 -23.00 -48.62
C SER A 196 22.74 -22.37 -48.54
N LEU A 197 21.74 -23.18 -48.19
CA LEU A 197 20.35 -22.77 -48.03
C LEU A 197 19.89 -23.20 -46.65
N ASN A 198 19.41 -22.25 -45.85
CA ASN A 198 18.93 -22.50 -44.50
C ASN A 198 17.48 -22.01 -44.41
N ASN A 199 16.53 -22.90 -44.19
CA ASN A 199 15.12 -22.56 -44.01
C ASN A 199 14.65 -22.86 -42.58
N VAL A 200 14.02 -21.89 -41.94
CA VAL A 200 13.35 -22.06 -40.65
C VAL A 200 11.89 -21.74 -40.83
N THR A 201 11.02 -22.72 -40.60
CA THR A 201 9.57 -22.54 -40.63
C THR A 201 9.01 -22.70 -39.22
N ALA A 202 8.17 -21.76 -38.80
CA ALA A 202 7.61 -21.70 -37.46
C ALA A 202 6.08 -21.59 -37.47
N LEU A 203 5.45 -22.34 -36.57
CA LEU A 203 4.03 -22.24 -36.24
C LEU A 203 3.87 -22.29 -34.72
N ARG A 204 3.55 -21.14 -34.13
CA ARG A 204 3.51 -20.96 -32.65
C ARG A 204 4.85 -21.39 -32.01
N GLU A 205 4.81 -22.28 -31.02
CA GLU A 205 6.00 -22.84 -30.35
C GLU A 205 6.80 -23.86 -31.19
N HIS A 206 6.25 -24.35 -32.31
CA HIS A 206 6.88 -25.36 -33.13
C HIS A 206 7.78 -24.73 -34.20
N HIS A 207 9.05 -25.12 -34.24
CA HIS A 207 10.00 -24.73 -35.27
C HIS A 207 10.57 -25.97 -35.97
N VAL A 208 10.66 -25.90 -37.29
CA VAL A 208 11.30 -26.92 -38.13
C VAL A 208 12.42 -26.23 -38.90
N VAL A 209 13.63 -26.76 -38.79
CA VAL A 209 14.83 -26.25 -39.45
C VAL A 209 15.24 -27.24 -40.54
N LEU A 210 15.48 -26.73 -41.74
CA LEU A 210 16.02 -27.47 -42.88
C LEU A 210 17.32 -26.77 -43.33
N ASP A 211 18.42 -27.52 -43.36
CA ASP A 211 19.75 -27.14 -43.90
C ASP A 211 20.13 -28.10 -45.04
#